data_AF-A0A5E7M2E9-F1
#
_entry.id   AF-A0A5E7M2E9-F1
#
_cell.length_a   1.000
_cell.length_b   1.000
_cell.length_c   1.000
_cell.angle_alpha   90.00
_cell.angle_beta   90.00
_cell.angle_gamma   90.00
#
_symmetry.space_group_name_H-M   'P 1'
#
loop_
_entity.id
_entity.type
_entity.pdbx_description
1 polymer ?
#
loop_
_entity_poly.entity_id
_entity_poly.type
_entity_poly.pdbx_seq_one_letter_code
_entity_poly.pdbx_strand_id
1 'polypeptide(L)'
;MGLSATLWEWYGQDEYKRVLAVCEVIPALEFLALKSDMQQKTIPDCPACETWSQMILPLNDVLSVCGSVLPPQINTRLRDIWERCNSLTEAAFNCHDRLIFDHDEWRPIRTASAELLDMMELLDINPFLDDLLQDCRNLTRGITR
;
A
#
# COMPACT_ATOMS: atom_id res chain seq x y z
N MET A 1 0.70 -4.44 20.39
CA MET A 1 -0.41 -3.60 19.91
C MET A 1 -0.55 -3.84 18.43
N GLY A 2 -1.76 -4.10 17.95
CA GLY A 2 -2.06 -4.33 16.53
C GLY A 2 -2.01 -3.04 15.71
N LEU A 3 -2.10 -3.15 14.38
CA LEU A 3 -2.08 -1.97 13.51
C LEU A 3 -3.32 -1.09 13.73
N SER A 4 -4.50 -1.70 13.89
CA SER A 4 -5.76 -0.97 14.08
C SER A 4 -5.69 -0.04 15.30
N ALA A 5 -5.25 -0.56 16.44
CA ALA A 5 -5.09 0.21 17.67
C ALA A 5 -4.08 1.36 17.51
N THR A 6 -2.94 1.10 16.84
CA THR A 6 -1.95 2.13 16.55
C THR A 6 -2.50 3.22 15.61
N LEU A 7 -3.29 2.84 14.60
CA LEU A 7 -3.92 3.77 13.68
C LEU A 7 -4.89 4.72 14.41
N TRP A 8 -5.74 4.17 15.29
CA TRP A 8 -6.69 4.96 16.08
C TRP A 8 -6.01 5.86 17.11
N GLU A 9 -4.90 5.40 17.70
CA GLU A 9 -4.07 6.23 18.58
C GLU A 9 -3.52 7.45 17.81
N TRP A 10 -2.95 7.23 16.62
CA TRP A 10 -2.45 8.33 15.78
C TRP A 10 -3.56 9.28 15.36
N TYR A 11 -4.73 8.76 14.99
CA TYR A 11 -5.88 9.59 14.65
C TYR A 11 -6.30 10.49 15.82
N GLY A 12 -6.36 9.94 17.04
CA GLY A 12 -6.67 10.70 18.25
C GLY A 12 -5.57 11.68 18.70
N GLN A 13 -4.35 11.56 18.17
CA GLN A 13 -3.20 12.43 18.44
C GLN A 13 -2.95 13.47 17.33
N ASP A 14 -3.89 13.64 16.40
CA ASP A 14 -3.76 14.54 15.23
C ASP A 14 -2.59 14.18 14.28
N GLU A 15 -2.08 12.94 14.34
CA GLU A 15 -0.99 12.44 13.49
C GLU A 15 -1.54 12.02 12.10
N TYR A 16 -2.36 12.89 11.50
CA TYR A 16 -3.16 12.61 10.29
C TYR A 16 -2.34 12.19 9.08
N LYS A 17 -1.07 12.63 8.98
CA LYS A 17 -0.17 12.21 7.91
C LYS A 17 0.17 10.72 7.99
N ARG A 18 0.35 10.18 9.19
CA ARG A 18 0.62 8.75 9.40
C ARG A 18 -0.62 7.92 9.10
N VAL A 19 -1.78 8.38 9.59
CA VAL A 19 -3.06 7.73 9.32
C VAL A 19 -3.33 7.71 7.81
N LEU A 20 -3.20 8.85 7.14
CA LEU A 20 -3.39 8.96 5.70
C LEU A 20 -2.48 8.01 4.94
N ALA A 21 -1.18 7.98 5.25
CA ALA A 21 -0.24 7.10 4.57
C ALA A 21 -0.65 5.61 4.72
N VAL A 22 -1.02 5.17 5.93
CA VAL A 22 -1.48 3.79 6.14
C VAL A 22 -2.79 3.51 5.40
N CYS A 23 -3.72 4.45 5.39
CA CYS A 23 -4.97 4.28 4.63
C CYS A 23 -4.73 4.23 3.11
N GLU A 24 -3.77 4.99 2.59
CA GLU A 24 -3.42 5.00 1.15
C GLU A 24 -2.69 3.72 0.72
N VAL A 25 -1.94 3.07 1.63
CA VAL A 25 -1.23 1.83 1.29
C VAL A 25 -2.12 0.59 1.25
N ILE A 26 -3.27 0.59 1.95
CA ILE A 26 -4.21 -0.54 1.95
C ILE A 26 -4.70 -0.89 0.53
N PRO A 27 -5.32 0.02 -0.24
CA PRO A 27 -5.78 -0.30 -1.60
C PRO A 27 -4.62 -0.64 -2.55
N ALA A 28 -3.43 -0.07 -2.32
CA ALA A 28 -2.22 -0.43 -3.06
C ALA A 28 -1.80 -1.88 -2.81
N LEU A 29 -1.80 -2.33 -1.56
CA LEU A 29 -1.52 -3.71 -1.19
C LEU A 29 -2.60 -4.67 -1.70
N GLU A 30 -3.87 -4.28 -1.66
CA GLU A 30 -4.97 -5.06 -2.23
C GLU A 30 -4.74 -5.29 -3.74
N PHE A 31 -4.37 -4.26 -4.49
CA PHE A 31 -3.99 -4.39 -5.89
C PHE A 31 -2.78 -5.31 -6.08
N LEU A 32 -1.73 -5.13 -5.27
CA LEU A 32 -0.51 -5.94 -5.38
C LEU A 32 -0.76 -7.42 -5.06
N ALA A 33 -1.78 -7.75 -4.26
CA ALA A 33 -2.19 -9.11 -3.92
C ALA A 33 -3.09 -9.77 -4.98
N LEU A 34 -3.68 -9.01 -5.91
CA LEU A 34 -4.55 -9.55 -6.97
C LEU A 34 -3.79 -10.52 -7.87
N LYS A 35 -4.52 -11.47 -8.48
CA LYS A 35 -3.99 -12.31 -9.56
C LYS A 35 -3.64 -11.48 -10.80
N SER A 36 -2.74 -12.00 -11.65
CA SER A 36 -2.23 -11.28 -12.81
C SER A 36 -3.32 -10.74 -13.73
N ASP A 37 -4.31 -11.56 -14.07
CA ASP A 37 -5.41 -11.19 -14.95
C ASP A 37 -6.27 -10.05 -14.38
N MET A 38 -6.40 -9.97 -13.06
CA MET A 38 -7.11 -8.89 -12.37
C MET A 38 -6.25 -7.62 -12.30
N GLN A 39 -4.96 -7.74 -12.02
CA GLN A 39 -4.02 -6.60 -12.05
C GLN A 39 -4.03 -5.92 -13.43
N GLN A 40 -4.01 -6.73 -14.50
CA GLN A 40 -4.06 -6.25 -15.89
C GLN A 40 -5.34 -5.48 -16.22
N LYS A 41 -6.49 -5.92 -15.69
CA LYS A 41 -7.80 -5.30 -15.96
C LYS A 41 -7.99 -3.97 -15.22
N THR A 42 -7.35 -3.81 -14.07
CA THR A 42 -7.51 -2.61 -13.22
C THR A 42 -6.68 -1.43 -13.71
N ILE A 43 -5.60 -1.67 -14.48
CA ILE A 43 -4.71 -0.60 -14.94
C ILE A 43 -5.12 -0.12 -16.35
N PRO A 44 -5.57 1.13 -16.51
CA PRO A 44 -6.07 1.63 -17.78
C PRO A 44 -4.95 1.89 -18.79
N ASP A 45 -3.81 2.41 -18.34
CA ASP A 45 -2.73 2.90 -19.20
C ASP A 45 -1.47 2.02 -19.13
N CYS A 46 -0.29 2.59 -18.88
CA CYS A 46 0.95 1.84 -18.80
C CYS A 46 1.03 1.06 -17.47
N PRO A 47 1.06 -0.28 -17.49
CA PRO A 47 1.10 -1.09 -16.27
C PRO A 47 2.26 -0.73 -15.34
N ALA A 48 3.47 -0.62 -15.87
CA ALA A 48 4.63 -0.28 -15.06
C ALA A 48 4.51 1.12 -14.43
N CYS A 49 4.14 2.15 -15.20
CA CYS A 49 4.07 3.52 -14.67
C CYS A 49 2.94 3.71 -13.65
N GLU A 50 1.75 3.18 -13.94
CA GLU A 50 0.60 3.28 -13.05
C GLU A 50 0.84 2.45 -11.78
N THR A 51 1.33 1.22 -11.90
CA THR A 51 1.64 0.41 -10.71
C THR A 51 2.77 1.02 -9.90
N TRP A 52 3.79 1.60 -10.53
CA TRP A 52 4.83 2.32 -9.80
C TRP A 52 4.23 3.47 -8.99
N SER A 53 3.54 4.37 -9.68
CA SER A 53 3.07 5.63 -9.09
C SER A 53 1.93 5.46 -8.09
N GLN A 54 0.97 4.58 -8.37
CA GLN A 54 -0.25 4.42 -7.57
C GLN A 54 -0.17 3.30 -6.54
N MET A 55 0.70 2.31 -6.73
CA MET A 55 0.70 1.08 -5.91
C MET A 55 2.02 0.83 -5.19
N ILE A 56 3.16 1.11 -5.84
CA ILE A 56 4.49 0.87 -5.25
C ILE A 56 4.96 2.08 -4.43
N LEU A 57 4.80 3.31 -4.92
CA LEU A 57 5.18 4.53 -4.17
C LEU A 57 4.50 4.65 -2.80
N PRO A 58 3.20 4.34 -2.61
CA PRO A 58 2.58 4.36 -1.28
C PRO A 58 3.28 3.49 -0.24
N LEU A 59 3.93 2.39 -0.65
CA LEU A 59 4.72 1.56 0.26
C LEU A 59 5.88 2.38 0.85
N ASN A 60 6.59 3.12 0.00
CA ASN A 60 7.69 3.99 0.42
C ASN A 60 7.19 5.17 1.26
N ASP A 61 6.04 5.75 0.93
CA ASP A 61 5.48 6.86 1.68
C ASP A 61 5.16 6.46 3.12
N VAL A 62 4.55 5.29 3.33
CA VAL A 62 4.34 4.73 4.68
C VAL A 62 5.66 4.47 5.40
N LEU A 63 6.65 3.87 4.73
CA LEU A 63 7.96 3.62 5.33
C LEU A 63 8.68 4.92 5.72
N SER A 64 8.49 5.98 4.95
CA SER A 64 9.11 7.29 5.17
C SER A 64 8.41 8.08 6.28
N VAL A 65 7.07 8.07 6.29
CA VAL A 65 6.25 8.85 7.23
C VAL A 65 6.15 8.17 8.60
N CYS A 66 5.98 6.85 8.62
CA CYS A 66 5.78 6.09 9.85
C CYS A 66 7.08 5.45 10.37
N GLY A 67 8.05 5.14 9.52
CA GLY A 67 9.38 4.68 9.94
C GLY A 67 9.35 3.54 10.97
N SER A 68 9.97 3.77 12.13
CA SER A 68 10.03 2.78 13.23
C SER A 68 8.80 2.77 14.14
N VAL A 69 7.82 3.67 13.95
CA VAL A 69 6.60 3.71 14.79
C VAL A 69 5.53 2.72 14.34
N LEU A 70 5.66 2.14 13.14
CA LEU A 70 4.84 1.01 12.73
C LEU A 70 5.09 -0.21 13.63
N PRO A 71 4.07 -1.07 13.84
CA PRO A 71 4.28 -2.38 14.43
C PRO A 71 5.44 -3.12 13.71
N PRO A 72 6.44 -3.66 14.43
CA PRO A 72 7.68 -4.16 13.82
C PRO A 72 7.48 -5.20 12.72
N GLN A 73 6.49 -6.08 12.89
CA GLN A 73 6.14 -7.11 11.91
C GLN A 73 5.56 -6.52 10.61
N ILE A 74 4.72 -5.48 10.71
CA ILE A 74 4.14 -4.77 9.56
C ILE A 74 5.25 -4.02 8.80
N ASN A 75 6.09 -3.29 9.54
CA ASN A 75 7.23 -2.57 8.96
C ASN A 75 8.19 -3.50 8.20
N THR A 76 8.51 -4.66 8.80
CA THR A 76 9.41 -5.65 8.19
C THR A 76 8.83 -6.20 6.90
N ARG A 77 7.54 -6.58 6.90
CA ARG A 77 6.87 -7.10 5.70
C ARG A 77 6.73 -6.03 4.61
N LEU A 78 6.39 -4.81 5.00
CA LEU A 78 6.27 -3.69 4.05
C LEU A 78 7.61 -3.38 3.38
N ARG A 79 8.72 -3.39 4.12
CA ARG A 79 10.07 -3.25 3.54
C ARG A 79 10.43 -4.36 2.58
N ASP A 80 10.13 -5.62 2.93
CA ASP A 80 10.38 -6.76 2.05
C ASP A 80 9.60 -6.63 0.72
N ILE A 81 8.32 -6.22 0.77
CA ILE A 81 7.53 -5.96 -0.45
C ILE A 81 8.16 -4.81 -1.26
N TRP A 82 8.50 -3.69 -0.62
CA TRP A 82 9.15 -2.56 -1.26
C TRP A 82 10.46 -2.95 -1.96
N GLU A 83 11.32 -3.71 -1.28
CA GLU A 83 12.59 -4.21 -1.82
C GLU A 83 12.38 -5.15 -3.01
N ARG A 84 11.39 -6.03 -2.95
CA ARG A 84 11.02 -6.91 -4.08
C ARG A 84 10.57 -6.11 -5.30
N CYS A 85 9.73 -5.10 -5.10
CA CYS A 85 9.29 -4.22 -6.18
C CYS A 85 10.47 -3.47 -6.82
N ASN A 86 11.44 -3.00 -6.01
CA ASN A 86 12.65 -2.33 -6.50
C ASN A 86 13.67 -3.28 -7.16
N SER A 87 13.51 -4.58 -6.94
CA SER A 87 14.40 -5.61 -7.50
C SER A 87 13.83 -6.27 -8.76
N LEU A 88 12.64 -5.86 -9.21
CA LEU A 88 12.04 -6.35 -10.45
C LEU A 88 12.98 -6.08 -11.62
N THR A 89 13.23 -7.11 -12.42
CA THR A 89 14.03 -6.95 -13.63
C THR A 89 13.32 -6.10 -14.68
N GLU A 90 14.08 -5.59 -15.65
CA GLU A 90 13.50 -4.88 -16.81
C GLU A 90 12.45 -5.75 -17.53
N ALA A 91 12.67 -7.06 -17.64
CA ALA A 91 11.71 -8.00 -18.22
C ALA A 91 10.41 -8.11 -17.41
N ALA A 92 10.48 -7.98 -16.09
CA ALA A 92 9.33 -8.05 -15.18
C ALA A 92 8.63 -6.70 -14.99
N PHE A 93 9.23 -5.58 -15.42
CA PHE A 93 8.73 -4.23 -15.17
C PHE A 93 8.98 -3.23 -16.30
N ASN A 94 8.85 -3.68 -17.55
CA ASN A 94 9.01 -2.81 -18.72
C ASN A 94 7.77 -1.94 -18.97
N CYS A 95 7.97 -0.71 -19.42
CA CYS A 95 6.89 0.17 -19.85
C CYS A 95 6.15 -0.40 -21.07
N HIS A 96 4.85 -0.13 -21.13
CA HIS A 96 3.93 -0.54 -22.21
C HIS A 96 3.72 -2.05 -22.38
N ASP A 97 4.41 -2.90 -21.61
CA ASP A 97 4.13 -4.33 -21.59
C ASP A 97 2.91 -4.61 -20.70
N ARG A 98 1.84 -5.10 -21.33
CA ARG A 98 0.58 -5.47 -20.65
C ARG A 98 0.70 -6.74 -19.84
N LEU A 99 1.69 -7.58 -20.10
CA LEU A 99 1.85 -8.90 -19.51
C LEU A 99 2.90 -8.93 -18.38
N ILE A 100 3.39 -7.79 -17.92
CA ILE A 100 4.38 -7.73 -16.82
C ILE A 100 3.93 -8.55 -15.61
N PHE A 101 2.63 -8.54 -15.26
CA PHE A 101 2.09 -9.25 -14.11
C PHE A 101 2.06 -10.78 -14.26
N ASP A 102 2.24 -11.30 -15.48
CA ASP A 102 2.38 -12.74 -15.73
C ASP A 102 3.82 -13.22 -15.47
N HIS A 103 4.78 -12.31 -15.32
CA HIS A 103 6.14 -12.65 -14.96
C HIS A 103 6.22 -13.25 -13.55
N ASP A 104 7.02 -14.30 -13.38
CA ASP A 104 7.10 -15.05 -12.13
C ASP A 104 7.61 -14.23 -10.94
N GLU A 105 8.38 -13.17 -11.21
CA GLU A 105 8.86 -12.22 -10.19
C GLU A 105 7.72 -11.48 -9.45
N TRP A 106 6.53 -11.37 -10.05
CA TRP A 106 5.36 -10.78 -9.38
C TRP A 106 4.70 -11.71 -8.37
N ARG A 107 4.94 -13.02 -8.47
CA ARG A 107 4.37 -14.02 -7.55
C ARG A 107 4.77 -13.77 -6.09
N PRO A 108 6.06 -13.61 -5.73
CA PRO A 108 6.43 -13.33 -4.34
C PRO A 108 5.87 -11.99 -3.82
N ILE A 109 5.73 -10.97 -4.68
CA ILE A 109 5.10 -9.69 -4.31
C ILE A 109 3.64 -9.94 -3.94
N ARG A 110 2.87 -10.63 -4.79
CA ARG A 110 1.47 -10.99 -4.53
C ARG A 110 1.29 -11.74 -3.22
N THR A 111 2.11 -12.76 -2.99
CA THR A 111 2.06 -13.56 -1.76
C THR A 111 2.35 -12.70 -0.54
N ALA A 112 3.43 -11.91 -0.57
CA ALA A 112 3.79 -11.05 0.56
C ALA A 112 2.76 -9.95 0.85
N SER A 113 2.15 -9.36 -0.18
CA SER A 113 1.07 -8.39 -0.04
C SER A 113 -0.18 -9.01 0.57
N ALA A 114 -0.58 -10.22 0.14
CA ALA A 114 -1.71 -10.93 0.73
C ALA A 114 -1.47 -11.26 2.22
N GLU A 115 -0.28 -11.79 2.54
CA GLU A 115 0.12 -12.07 3.93
C GLU A 115 0.13 -10.80 4.79
N LEU A 116 0.58 -9.67 4.25
CA LEU A 116 0.57 -8.40 4.97
C LEU A 116 -0.86 -7.93 5.25
N LEU A 117 -1.77 -7.99 4.27
CA LEU A 117 -3.17 -7.61 4.45
C LEU A 117 -3.84 -8.43 5.57
N ASP A 118 -3.58 -9.72 5.64
CA ASP A 118 -4.08 -10.60 6.72
C ASP A 118 -3.60 -10.14 8.12
N MET A 119 -2.42 -9.52 8.20
CA MET A 119 -1.85 -8.99 9.45
C MET A 119 -2.36 -7.59 9.82
N MET A 120 -2.97 -6.85 8.88
CA MET A 120 -3.35 -5.44 9.07
C MET A 120 -4.69 -5.25 9.78
N GLU A 121 -5.35 -6.32 10.24
CA GLU A 121 -6.61 -6.23 11.00
C GLU A 121 -7.69 -5.46 10.24
N LEU A 122 -7.78 -5.66 8.91
CA LEU A 122 -8.60 -4.84 8.02
C LEU A 122 -10.10 -4.82 8.36
N LEU A 123 -10.61 -5.84 9.06
CA LEU A 123 -11.99 -5.83 9.54
C LEU A 123 -12.29 -4.65 10.48
N ASP A 124 -11.28 -4.17 11.21
CA ASP A 124 -11.40 -3.06 12.16
C ASP A 124 -11.13 -1.69 11.50
N ILE A 125 -10.59 -1.68 10.27
CA ILE A 125 -10.19 -0.46 9.54
C ILE A 125 -11.13 -0.18 8.37
N ASN A 126 -11.45 -1.19 7.56
CA ASN A 126 -12.22 -1.08 6.32
C ASN A 126 -13.55 -0.33 6.46
N PRO A 127 -14.34 -0.50 7.54
CA PRO A 127 -15.59 0.25 7.70
C PRO A 127 -15.41 1.77 7.74
N PHE A 128 -14.20 2.25 8.02
CA PHE A 128 -13.87 3.66 8.18
C PHE A 128 -12.87 4.17 7.14
N LEU A 129 -12.40 3.30 6.23
CA LEU A 129 -11.26 3.61 5.36
C LEU A 129 -11.50 4.84 4.48
N ASP A 130 -12.67 4.92 3.83
CA ASP A 130 -13.02 6.05 2.97
C ASP A 130 -13.12 7.37 3.75
N ASP A 131 -13.74 7.33 4.93
CA ASP A 131 -13.87 8.50 5.81
C ASP A 131 -12.49 8.95 6.31
N LEU A 132 -11.64 8.02 6.74
CA LEU A 132 -10.27 8.31 7.19
C LEU A 132 -9.42 8.91 6.06
N LEU A 133 -9.48 8.35 4.85
CA LEU A 133 -8.81 8.89 3.68
C LEU A 133 -9.23 10.33 3.40
N GLN A 134 -10.54 10.58 3.38
CA GLN A 134 -11.09 11.89 3.08
C GLN A 134 -10.76 12.91 4.17
N ASP A 135 -11.01 12.57 5.44
CA ASP A 135 -10.81 13.47 6.58
C ASP A 135 -9.31 13.77 6.76
N CYS A 136 -8.44 12.76 6.77
CA CYS A 136 -7.00 12.98 6.95
C CYS A 136 -6.38 13.75 5.77
N ARG A 137 -6.87 13.55 4.54
CA ARG A 137 -6.41 14.31 3.36
C ARG A 137 -6.81 15.78 3.45
N ASN A 138 -8.02 16.08 3.90
CA ASN A 138 -8.47 17.47 4.11
C ASN A 138 -7.67 18.16 5.22
N LEU A 139 -7.52 17.49 6.36
CA LEU A 139 -6.77 18.01 7.51
C LEU A 139 -5.30 18.25 7.18
N THR A 140 -4.66 17.32 6.45
CA THR A 140 -3.26 17.49 6.01
C THR A 140 -3.09 18.66 5.04
N ARG A 141 -4.14 19.01 4.28
CA ARG A 141 -4.17 20.17 3.36
C ARG A 141 -4.63 21.47 4.03
N GLY A 142 -4.97 21.44 5.32
CA GLY A 142 -5.50 22.60 6.05
C GLY A 142 -6.93 22.99 5.64
N ILE A 143 -7.68 22.07 5.02
CA ILE A 143 -9.09 22.27 4.67
C ILE A 143 -9.93 21.82 5.87
N THR A 144 -10.49 22.78 6.61
CA THR A 144 -11.48 22.51 7.66
C THR A 144 -12.85 22.23 7.06
N ARG A 145 -13.56 21.25 7.63
CA ARG A 145 -14.92 20.87 7.26
C ARG A 145 -15.93 21.97 7.61
#